data_AF-Q9TXW1-F1
#
_entry.id   AF-Q9TXW1-F1
#
_cell.length_a   1.000
_cell.length_b   1.000
_cell.length_c   1.000
_cell.angle_alpha   90.00
_cell.angle_beta   90.00
_cell.angle_gamma   90.00
#
_symmetry.space_group_name_H-M   'P 1'
#
loop_
_entity.id
_entity.type
_entity.pdbx_description
1 polymer ?
#
loop_
_entity_poly.entity_id
_entity_poly.type
_entity_poly.pdbx_seq_one_letter_code
_entity_poly.pdbx_strand_id
1 'polypeptide(L)'
;MRLSICWVIPLFTCFNYIESKSTKLNSSLNVCTQSEKAEINAKCTPYVNNLMNLTNEYSNIQVTSEIAKNINTTCNKIPTCFGQFNCTEAQKNKETYERKCEKIEFTYYEMMDCVSKIYALYYRGDYFCSFGINFLTKDPDSRRKSYVSGEECVKGIALRTKCDKKALEYLDSYYERFVDIMSTKHHGHSLFHELVSKRCDPVKDKMNEEIIVLKSEMKSSIELTTHEKTTEAWRTFEKKRWSKPTSVCDELKTCMKSSYFSEDRTNETVELCNVMYEDVFNLCLNEVRTREDAKTFPCFIDEKFHDPQNNTELLKNKECIQYVMTGMCGDGILTNFDINWDNYQKNTNSTEGNLI
;
A
#
# COMPACT_ATOMS: atom_id res chain seq x y z
N MET A 1 18.96 4.95 33.52
CA MET A 1 20.26 4.24 33.52
C MET A 1 20.01 2.73 33.67
N ARG A 2 19.71 2.05 32.55
CA ARG A 2 19.67 0.58 32.46
C ARG A 2 20.37 0.22 31.17
N LEU A 3 21.65 -0.14 31.31
CA LEU A 3 22.48 -0.74 30.26
C LEU A 3 21.92 -2.14 30.00
N SER A 4 21.35 -2.37 28.81
CA SER A 4 21.01 -3.72 28.35
C SER A 4 21.98 -4.10 27.24
N ILE A 5 23.02 -4.81 27.67
CA ILE A 5 24.08 -5.40 26.85
C ILE A 5 23.45 -6.61 26.15
N CYS A 6 22.98 -6.44 24.91
CA CYS A 6 22.63 -7.55 24.02
C CYS A 6 23.93 -8.17 23.48
N TRP A 7 24.53 -9.09 24.23
CA TRP A 7 25.58 -9.95 23.74
C TRP A 7 25.04 -11.38 23.61
N VAL A 8 25.06 -11.88 22.38
CA VAL A 8 25.12 -13.30 22.02
C VAL A 8 23.87 -14.14 22.35
N ILE A 9 22.83 -14.00 21.52
CA ILE A 9 21.89 -15.12 21.26
C ILE A 9 21.88 -15.33 19.74
N PRO A 10 22.25 -16.52 19.23
CA PRO A 10 22.32 -16.78 17.81
C PRO A 10 20.93 -16.64 17.19
N LEU A 11 20.87 -15.96 16.05
CA LEU A 11 19.71 -15.55 15.23
C LEU A 11 18.76 -16.68 14.75
N PHE A 12 18.61 -17.76 15.50
CA PHE A 12 17.63 -18.81 15.23
C PHE A 12 16.19 -18.42 15.57
N THR A 13 15.95 -17.32 16.29
CA THR A 13 14.58 -16.88 16.63
C THR A 13 14.05 -15.71 15.80
N CYS A 14 14.87 -15.04 14.99
CA CYS A 14 14.38 -13.98 14.08
C CYS A 14 13.85 -14.53 12.75
N PHE A 15 14.15 -15.78 12.40
CA PHE A 15 13.43 -16.46 11.33
C PHE A 15 12.09 -16.95 11.88
N ASN A 16 11.18 -15.98 12.02
CA ASN A 16 9.78 -16.20 12.35
C ASN A 16 9.29 -17.47 11.66
N TYR A 17 8.78 -18.35 12.50
CA TYR A 17 8.08 -19.58 12.22
C TYR A 17 6.94 -19.29 11.22
N ILE A 18 7.25 -19.25 9.92
CA ILE A 18 6.24 -19.32 8.87
C ILE A 18 5.78 -20.77 8.86
N GLU A 19 4.91 -21.11 9.79
CA GLU A 19 4.13 -22.34 9.75
C GLU A 19 3.11 -22.20 8.62
N SER A 20 3.60 -22.28 7.37
CA SER A 20 2.69 -22.36 6.25
C SER A 20 2.01 -23.71 6.32
N LYS A 21 0.70 -23.71 6.57
CA LYS A 21 -0.19 -24.82 6.21
C LYS A 21 -0.02 -25.08 4.71
N SER A 22 0.89 -25.99 4.34
CA SER A 22 0.94 -26.52 2.99
C SER A 22 -0.18 -27.55 2.89
N THR A 23 -1.23 -27.23 2.13
CA THR A 23 -2.43 -28.07 1.95
C THR A 23 -2.54 -28.65 0.54
N LYS A 24 -1.42 -28.81 -0.18
CA LYS A 24 -1.38 -29.53 -1.46
C LYS A 24 -0.33 -30.63 -1.54
N LEU A 25 0.21 -31.09 -0.42
CA LEU A 25 0.88 -32.38 -0.43
C LEU A 25 -0.17 -33.45 -0.74
N ASN A 26 0.05 -34.15 -1.87
CA ASN A 26 -0.71 -35.33 -2.24
C ASN A 26 -0.86 -36.18 -0.98
N SER A 27 -2.09 -36.47 -0.56
CA SER A 27 -2.38 -37.21 0.68
C SER A 27 -1.76 -38.62 0.71
N SER A 28 -1.11 -39.03 -0.38
CA SER A 28 -0.40 -40.28 -0.59
C SER A 28 1.11 -40.23 -0.31
N LEU A 29 1.70 -39.10 0.09
CA LEU A 29 3.15 -39.04 0.35
C LEU A 29 3.52 -39.68 1.68
N ASN A 30 4.46 -40.62 1.63
CA ASN A 30 5.03 -41.25 2.81
C ASN A 30 6.02 -40.31 3.51
N VAL A 31 6.16 -40.50 4.82
CA VAL A 31 7.25 -39.91 5.61
C VAL A 31 8.58 -40.42 5.05
N CYS A 32 9.59 -39.54 4.94
CA CYS A 32 10.90 -39.92 4.43
C CYS A 32 11.51 -41.02 5.31
N THR A 33 12.00 -42.09 4.67
CA THR A 33 12.79 -43.14 5.30
C THR A 33 14.10 -42.58 5.87
N GLN A 34 14.74 -43.33 6.78
CA GLN A 34 16.05 -42.91 7.30
C GLN A 34 17.12 -42.81 6.21
N SER A 35 17.06 -43.70 5.19
CA SER A 35 17.95 -43.64 4.04
C SER A 35 17.74 -42.36 3.23
N GLU A 36 16.49 -42.02 2.91
CA GLU A 36 16.18 -40.77 2.21
C GLU A 36 16.59 -39.54 3.02
N LYS A 37 16.39 -39.54 4.35
CA LYS A 37 16.84 -38.44 5.22
C LYS A 37 18.35 -38.26 5.18
N ALA A 38 19.11 -39.35 5.25
CA ALA A 38 20.57 -39.30 5.13
C ALA A 38 21.02 -38.78 3.76
N GLU A 39 20.36 -39.22 2.69
CA GLU A 39 20.66 -38.79 1.32
C GLU A 39 20.29 -37.32 1.07
N ILE A 40 19.12 -36.87 1.52
CA ILE A 40 18.70 -35.47 1.50
C ILE A 40 19.73 -34.61 2.23
N ASN A 41 20.16 -35.03 3.42
CA ASN A 41 21.14 -34.29 4.19
C ASN A 41 22.50 -34.23 3.48
N ALA A 42 22.94 -35.33 2.87
CA ALA A 42 24.20 -35.36 2.13
C ALA A 42 24.16 -34.50 0.85
N LYS A 43 23.03 -34.49 0.12
CA LYS A 43 22.91 -33.84 -1.19
C LYS A 43 22.42 -32.40 -1.12
N CYS A 44 21.40 -32.11 -0.31
CA CYS A 44 20.69 -30.83 -0.35
C CYS A 44 21.19 -29.82 0.70
N THR A 45 21.62 -30.29 1.88
CA THR A 45 22.15 -29.41 2.94
C THR A 45 23.34 -28.55 2.49
N PRO A 46 24.29 -29.03 1.66
CA PRO A 46 25.35 -28.18 1.12
C PRO A 46 24.83 -26.95 0.35
N TYR A 47 23.76 -27.11 -0.44
CA TYR A 47 23.15 -25.98 -1.16
C TYR A 47 22.47 -24.99 -0.21
N VAL A 48 21.78 -25.51 0.80
CA VAL A 48 21.15 -24.69 1.85
C VAL A 48 22.20 -23.89 2.61
N ASN A 49 23.28 -24.54 3.04
CA ASN A 49 24.38 -23.88 3.74
C ASN A 49 25.06 -22.82 2.87
N ASN A 50 25.24 -23.11 1.57
CA ASN A 50 25.79 -22.13 0.64
C ASN A 50 24.88 -20.89 0.51
N LEU A 51 23.57 -21.08 0.40
CA LEU A 51 22.63 -19.97 0.37
C LEU A 51 22.71 -19.16 1.67
N MET A 52 22.70 -19.83 2.83
CA MET A 52 22.80 -19.16 4.12
C MET A 52 24.08 -18.33 4.24
N ASN A 53 25.23 -18.87 3.80
CA ASN A 53 26.50 -18.15 3.79
C ASN A 53 26.41 -16.90 2.91
N LEU A 54 25.95 -17.03 1.68
CA LEU A 54 25.79 -15.90 0.76
C LEU A 54 24.86 -14.82 1.33
N THR A 55 23.73 -15.20 1.93
CA THR A 55 22.79 -14.23 2.48
C THR A 55 23.23 -13.58 3.79
N ASN A 56 24.11 -14.24 4.54
CA ASN A 56 24.67 -13.69 5.79
C ASN A 56 25.90 -12.82 5.54
N GLU A 57 26.69 -13.15 4.52
CA GLU A 57 27.90 -12.41 4.15
C GLU A 57 27.58 -11.03 3.58
N TYR A 58 26.49 -10.93 2.81
CA TYR A 58 26.13 -9.70 2.10
C TYR A 58 24.84 -9.08 2.63
N SER A 59 24.95 -7.83 3.12
CA SER A 59 23.78 -6.98 3.31
C SER A 59 23.18 -6.58 1.95
N ASN A 60 21.87 -6.30 1.88
CA ASN A 60 21.17 -5.96 0.63
C ASN A 60 21.86 -4.84 -0.18
N ILE A 61 22.49 -3.88 0.50
CA ILE A 61 23.16 -2.71 -0.10
C ILE A 61 24.46 -3.09 -0.82
N GLN A 62 25.10 -4.20 -0.43
CA GLN A 62 26.41 -4.64 -0.94
C GLN A 62 26.30 -5.66 -2.08
N VAL A 63 25.08 -6.13 -2.40
CA VAL A 63 24.88 -7.17 -3.41
C VAL A 63 24.99 -6.60 -4.82
N THR A 64 26.07 -6.96 -5.49
CA THR A 64 26.30 -6.73 -6.93
C THR A 64 25.45 -7.67 -7.77
N SER A 65 25.32 -7.38 -9.08
CA SER A 65 24.63 -8.29 -10.02
C SER A 65 25.23 -9.69 -10.05
N GLU A 66 26.55 -9.83 -9.89
CA GLU A 66 27.22 -11.13 -9.86
C GLU A 66 26.83 -11.95 -8.63
N ILE A 67 26.81 -11.30 -7.46
CA ILE A 67 26.37 -11.93 -6.20
C ILE A 67 24.89 -12.32 -6.31
N ALA A 68 24.03 -11.44 -6.85
CA ALA A 68 22.62 -11.74 -7.07
C ALA A 68 22.42 -12.97 -8.00
N LYS A 69 23.23 -13.10 -9.06
CA LYS A 69 23.25 -14.28 -9.94
C LYS A 69 23.72 -15.55 -9.22
N ASN A 70 24.73 -15.47 -8.37
CA ASN A 70 25.23 -16.60 -7.57
C ASN A 70 24.18 -17.07 -6.55
N ILE A 71 23.50 -16.12 -5.90
CA ILE A 71 22.38 -16.39 -5.00
C ILE A 71 21.25 -17.06 -5.76
N ASN A 72 20.83 -16.51 -6.92
CA ASN A 72 19.78 -17.10 -7.75
C ASN A 72 20.13 -18.54 -8.19
N THR A 73 21.37 -18.74 -8.66
CA THR A 73 21.87 -20.06 -9.06
C THR A 73 21.80 -21.06 -7.91
N THR A 74 22.19 -20.64 -6.70
CA THR A 74 22.09 -21.49 -5.50
C THR A 74 20.63 -21.76 -5.15
N CYS A 75 19.79 -20.74 -5.22
CA CYS A 75 18.36 -20.82 -4.98
C CYS A 75 17.63 -21.78 -5.91
N ASN A 76 18.04 -21.90 -7.18
CA ASN A 76 17.46 -22.86 -8.12
C ASN A 76 17.87 -24.32 -7.84
N LYS A 77 19.06 -24.54 -7.28
CA LYS A 77 19.56 -25.89 -6.95
C LYS A 77 18.85 -26.52 -5.76
N ILE A 78 18.43 -25.72 -4.78
CA ILE A 78 17.81 -26.22 -3.55
C ILE A 78 16.48 -26.94 -3.79
N PRO A 79 15.44 -26.30 -4.37
CA PRO A 79 14.15 -26.95 -4.60
C PRO A 79 14.26 -28.06 -5.63
N THR A 80 15.16 -27.93 -6.60
CA THR A 80 15.51 -29.03 -7.52
C THR A 80 16.04 -30.24 -6.77
N CYS A 81 16.94 -30.06 -5.80
CA CYS A 81 17.48 -31.15 -4.99
C CYS A 81 16.39 -31.84 -4.16
N PHE A 82 15.59 -31.07 -3.42
CA PHE A 82 14.49 -31.63 -2.63
C PHE A 82 13.42 -32.29 -3.50
N GLY A 83 13.20 -31.80 -4.72
CA GLY A 83 12.26 -32.36 -5.68
C GLY A 83 12.63 -33.76 -6.21
N GLN A 84 13.86 -34.24 -5.98
CA GLN A 84 14.28 -35.59 -6.35
C GLN A 84 13.70 -36.67 -5.42
N PHE A 85 13.16 -36.29 -4.27
CA PHE A 85 12.69 -37.23 -3.24
C PHE A 85 11.17 -37.18 -3.12
N ASN A 86 10.52 -38.34 -3.23
CA ASN A 86 9.05 -38.46 -3.20
C ASN A 86 8.54 -38.74 -1.78
N CYS A 87 8.98 -37.93 -0.81
CA CYS A 87 8.57 -38.04 0.57
C CYS A 87 8.15 -36.68 1.16
N THR A 88 7.30 -36.72 2.18
CA THR A 88 6.59 -35.55 2.72
C THR A 88 7.54 -34.44 3.18
N GLU A 89 8.60 -34.77 3.94
CA GLU A 89 9.54 -33.75 4.43
C GLU A 89 10.32 -33.09 3.29
N ALA A 90 10.70 -33.85 2.26
CA ALA A 90 11.40 -33.30 1.11
C ALA A 90 10.51 -32.36 0.29
N GLN A 91 9.28 -32.78 0.00
CA GLN A 91 8.33 -31.93 -0.75
C GLN A 91 7.96 -30.67 0.03
N LYS A 92 7.80 -30.76 1.36
CA LYS A 92 7.61 -29.58 2.22
C LYS A 92 8.82 -28.63 2.17
N ASN A 93 10.04 -29.17 2.19
CA ASN A 93 11.25 -28.37 2.08
C ASN A 93 11.38 -27.71 0.70
N LYS A 94 11.07 -28.44 -0.38
CA LYS A 94 11.01 -27.88 -1.74
C LYS A 94 10.11 -26.64 -1.78
N GLU A 95 8.85 -26.77 -1.40
CA GLU A 95 7.88 -25.66 -1.41
C GLU A 95 8.29 -24.50 -0.49
N THR A 96 8.97 -24.81 0.63
CA THR A 96 9.49 -23.80 1.56
C THR A 96 10.62 -23.00 0.91
N TYR A 97 11.57 -23.67 0.26
CA TYR A 97 12.69 -23.01 -0.37
C TYR A 97 12.32 -22.31 -1.68
N GLU A 98 11.35 -22.80 -2.45
CA GLU A 98 10.81 -22.07 -3.60
C GLU A 98 10.33 -20.68 -3.19
N ARG A 99 9.47 -20.60 -2.16
CA ARG A 99 8.93 -19.32 -1.67
C ARG A 99 10.00 -18.42 -1.05
N LYS A 100 10.92 -18.99 -0.27
CA LYS A 100 12.03 -18.21 0.32
C LYS A 100 12.93 -17.64 -0.77
N CYS A 101 13.26 -18.45 -1.77
CA CYS A 101 14.15 -18.05 -2.85
C CYS A 101 13.53 -17.01 -3.77
N GLU A 102 12.24 -17.09 -4.07
CA GLU A 102 11.51 -16.03 -4.79
C GLU A 102 11.67 -14.68 -4.08
N LYS A 103 11.45 -14.66 -2.76
CA LYS A 103 11.58 -13.42 -1.97
C LYS A 103 13.02 -12.90 -1.93
N ILE A 104 13.99 -13.80 -1.74
CA ILE A 104 15.42 -13.48 -1.74
C ILE A 104 15.83 -12.89 -3.10
N GLU A 105 15.44 -13.54 -4.19
CA GLU A 105 15.72 -13.11 -5.56
C GLU A 105 15.18 -11.71 -5.81
N PHE A 106 13.90 -11.47 -5.54
CA PHE A 106 13.29 -10.14 -5.71
C PHE A 106 13.92 -9.06 -4.84
N THR A 107 14.38 -9.42 -3.63
CA THR A 107 15.04 -8.48 -2.72
C THR A 107 16.40 -8.06 -3.28
N TYR A 108 17.23 -9.02 -3.69
CA TYR A 108 18.60 -8.72 -4.13
C TYR A 108 18.68 -8.08 -5.52
N TYR A 109 17.71 -8.37 -6.39
CA TYR A 109 17.55 -7.68 -7.66
C TYR A 109 16.75 -6.36 -7.52
N GLU A 110 16.37 -5.94 -6.30
CA GLU A 110 15.62 -4.70 -6.06
C GLU A 110 14.28 -4.60 -6.82
N MET A 111 13.71 -5.75 -7.15
CA MET A 111 12.45 -5.85 -7.88
C MET A 111 11.25 -5.38 -7.05
N MET A 112 11.32 -5.47 -5.72
CA MET A 112 10.24 -5.01 -4.84
C MET A 112 9.96 -3.50 -5.03
N ASP A 113 11.00 -2.68 -5.04
CA ASP A 113 10.90 -1.24 -5.27
C ASP A 113 10.51 -0.95 -6.73
N CYS A 114 11.13 -1.67 -7.68
CA CYS A 114 10.81 -1.52 -9.09
C CYS A 114 9.34 -1.82 -9.40
N VAL A 115 8.74 -2.85 -8.80
CA VAL A 115 7.31 -3.17 -9.00
C VAL A 115 6.41 -2.06 -8.47
N SER A 116 6.71 -1.48 -7.30
CA SER A 116 5.98 -0.32 -6.79
C SER A 116 6.05 0.86 -7.76
N LYS A 117 7.24 1.17 -8.31
CA LYS A 117 7.42 2.20 -9.34
C LYS A 117 6.64 1.91 -10.62
N ILE A 118 6.65 0.65 -11.08
CA ILE A 118 5.89 0.21 -12.26
C ILE A 118 4.40 0.47 -12.06
N TYR A 119 3.84 0.08 -10.92
CA TYR A 119 2.44 0.35 -10.62
C TYR A 119 2.14 1.85 -10.54
N ALA A 120 3.00 2.65 -9.92
CA ALA A 120 2.81 4.09 -9.81
C ALA A 120 2.80 4.81 -11.15
N LEU A 121 3.70 4.46 -12.08
CA LEU A 121 3.70 5.07 -13.41
C LEU A 121 2.53 4.55 -14.27
N TYR A 122 2.21 3.27 -14.19
CA TYR A 122 1.08 2.69 -14.92
C TYR A 122 -0.25 3.34 -14.49
N TYR A 123 -0.47 3.46 -13.17
CA TYR A 123 -1.71 4.01 -12.62
C TYR A 123 -1.95 5.47 -13.03
N ARG A 124 -0.89 6.29 -13.11
CA ARG A 124 -0.99 7.68 -13.57
C ARG A 124 -1.40 7.81 -15.05
N GLY A 125 -1.23 6.76 -15.85
CA GLY A 125 -1.55 6.79 -17.28
C GLY A 125 -0.57 7.60 -18.13
N ASP A 126 0.57 8.03 -17.57
CA ASP A 126 1.59 8.86 -18.23
C ASP A 126 2.41 8.10 -19.30
N TYR A 127 2.03 6.87 -19.62
CA TYR A 127 2.75 6.01 -20.55
C TYR A 127 1.84 5.19 -21.47
N PHE A 128 1.91 5.52 -22.77
CA PHE A 128 0.99 5.09 -23.81
C PHE A 128 1.00 3.58 -24.13
N CYS A 129 2.07 2.84 -23.80
CA CYS A 129 2.13 1.41 -24.11
C CYS A 129 1.08 0.58 -23.37
N SER A 130 0.45 1.15 -22.33
CA SER A 130 -0.56 0.48 -21.51
C SER A 130 -1.92 0.28 -22.19
N PHE A 131 -2.12 0.83 -23.40
CA PHE A 131 -3.39 0.72 -24.10
C PHE A 131 -3.79 -0.75 -24.34
N GLY A 132 -4.94 -1.15 -23.80
CA GLY A 132 -5.46 -2.52 -23.92
C GLY A 132 -4.83 -3.54 -22.95
N ILE A 133 -3.87 -3.15 -22.12
CA ILE A 133 -3.19 -4.03 -21.16
C ILE A 133 -3.61 -3.64 -19.73
N ASN A 134 -4.06 -4.60 -18.93
CA ASN A 134 -4.49 -4.36 -17.55
C ASN A 134 -3.65 -5.14 -16.52
N PHE A 135 -2.50 -4.59 -16.13
CA PHE A 135 -1.65 -5.19 -15.10
C PHE A 135 -2.29 -5.23 -13.71
N LEU A 136 -3.30 -4.39 -13.44
CA LEU A 136 -3.95 -4.25 -12.12
C LEU A 136 -5.15 -5.21 -11.94
N THR A 137 -5.50 -6.00 -12.96
CA THR A 137 -6.64 -6.93 -12.90
C THR A 137 -6.57 -7.88 -11.70
N LYS A 138 -7.72 -8.20 -11.11
CA LYS A 138 -7.85 -9.12 -9.96
C LYS A 138 -7.67 -10.59 -10.35
N ASP A 139 -7.99 -10.91 -11.61
CA ASP A 139 -7.94 -12.27 -12.16
C ASP A 139 -6.50 -12.67 -12.51
N PRO A 140 -5.95 -13.75 -11.92
CA PRO A 140 -4.58 -14.18 -12.17
C PRO A 140 -4.28 -14.51 -13.64
N ASP A 141 -5.22 -15.14 -14.36
CA ASP A 141 -5.03 -15.55 -15.75
C ASP A 141 -5.01 -14.35 -16.70
N SER A 142 -5.95 -13.42 -16.53
CA SER A 142 -5.98 -12.15 -17.26
C SER A 142 -4.73 -11.32 -16.98
N ARG A 143 -4.21 -11.39 -15.74
CA ARG A 143 -2.97 -10.73 -15.37
C ARG A 143 -1.77 -11.35 -16.07
N ARG A 144 -1.68 -12.68 -16.10
CA ARG A 144 -0.64 -13.41 -16.85
C ARG A 144 -0.62 -12.95 -18.30
N LYS A 145 -1.78 -12.98 -18.96
CA LYS A 145 -1.93 -12.51 -20.35
C LYS A 145 -1.44 -11.08 -20.52
N SER A 146 -1.84 -10.18 -19.61
CA SER A 146 -1.43 -8.78 -19.64
C SER A 146 0.09 -8.60 -19.51
N TYR A 147 0.75 -9.34 -18.62
CA TYR A 147 2.21 -9.31 -18.48
C TYR A 147 2.92 -9.89 -19.69
N VAL A 148 2.47 -11.04 -20.22
CA VAL A 148 3.06 -11.64 -21.42
C VAL A 148 2.95 -10.71 -22.63
N SER A 149 1.75 -10.16 -22.90
CA SER A 149 1.56 -9.24 -24.02
C SER A 149 2.18 -7.87 -23.80
N GLY A 150 2.47 -7.53 -22.54
CA GLY A 150 2.94 -6.22 -22.11
C GLY A 150 4.41 -6.18 -21.73
N GLU A 151 5.21 -7.16 -22.15
CA GLU A 151 6.64 -7.26 -21.79
C GLU A 151 7.41 -5.97 -22.04
N GLU A 152 7.38 -5.50 -23.29
CA GLU A 152 8.03 -4.26 -23.70
C GLU A 152 7.51 -3.05 -22.91
N CYS A 153 6.22 -3.06 -22.55
CA CYS A 153 5.61 -1.99 -21.77
C CYS A 153 6.15 -1.98 -20.34
N VAL A 154 6.27 -3.15 -19.69
CA VAL A 154 6.84 -3.27 -18.34
C VAL A 154 8.31 -2.84 -18.34
N LYS A 155 9.12 -3.31 -19.29
CA LYS A 155 10.52 -2.93 -19.41
C LYS A 155 10.69 -1.42 -19.67
N GLY A 156 9.87 -0.86 -20.56
CA GLY A 156 9.85 0.58 -20.86
C GLY A 156 9.45 1.43 -19.65
N ILE A 157 8.45 0.99 -18.87
CA ILE A 157 8.07 1.64 -17.60
C ILE A 157 9.24 1.57 -16.62
N ALA A 158 9.82 0.39 -16.40
CA ALA A 158 10.90 0.19 -15.44
C ALA A 158 12.10 1.11 -15.74
N LEU A 159 12.47 1.23 -17.01
CA LEU A 159 13.51 2.13 -17.48
C LEU A 159 13.15 3.60 -17.21
N ARG A 160 11.92 4.03 -17.55
CA ARG A 160 11.47 5.41 -17.35
C ARG A 160 11.36 5.80 -15.87
N THR A 161 10.96 4.86 -15.02
CA THR A 161 10.90 5.07 -13.56
C THR A 161 12.26 4.97 -12.88
N LYS A 162 13.34 4.72 -13.64
CA LYS A 162 14.69 4.54 -13.11
C LYS A 162 14.72 3.45 -12.02
N CYS A 163 14.21 2.27 -12.36
CA CYS A 163 14.49 1.09 -11.54
C CYS A 163 16.00 0.86 -11.44
N ASP A 164 16.44 0.21 -10.37
CA ASP A 164 17.85 -0.14 -10.19
C ASP A 164 18.36 -0.98 -11.36
N LYS A 165 19.66 -0.88 -11.65
CA LYS A 165 20.27 -1.60 -12.76
C LYS A 165 20.06 -3.12 -12.62
N LYS A 166 20.12 -3.66 -11.40
CA LYS A 166 19.88 -5.09 -11.14
C LYS A 166 18.44 -5.47 -11.50
N ALA A 167 17.46 -4.62 -11.19
CA ALA A 167 16.06 -4.86 -11.54
C ALA A 167 15.85 -4.89 -13.06
N LEU A 168 16.53 -3.99 -13.79
CA LEU A 168 16.51 -4.00 -15.25
C LEU A 168 17.15 -5.28 -15.82
N GLU A 169 18.33 -5.66 -15.31
CA GLU A 169 18.99 -6.92 -15.71
C GLU A 169 18.12 -8.15 -15.41
N TYR A 170 17.35 -8.12 -14.31
CA TYR A 170 16.40 -9.15 -13.96
C TYR A 170 15.27 -9.26 -14.97
N LEU A 171 14.64 -8.13 -15.32
CA LEU A 171 13.57 -8.10 -16.31
C LEU A 171 14.07 -8.53 -17.70
N ASP A 172 15.32 -8.26 -18.04
CA ASP A 172 15.89 -8.70 -19.33
C ASP A 172 16.19 -10.20 -19.36
N SER A 173 16.65 -10.77 -18.25
CA SER A 173 17.14 -12.16 -18.21
C SER A 173 16.10 -13.17 -17.73
N TYR A 174 15.14 -12.73 -16.92
CA TYR A 174 14.22 -13.58 -16.17
C TYR A 174 12.76 -13.09 -16.26
N TYR A 175 12.37 -12.49 -17.40
CA TYR A 175 11.02 -11.94 -17.57
C TYR A 175 9.92 -12.99 -17.36
N GLU A 176 10.06 -14.20 -17.90
CA GLU A 176 9.08 -15.27 -17.71
C GLU A 176 8.87 -15.60 -16.22
N ARG A 177 9.97 -15.64 -15.45
CA ARG A 177 9.93 -15.84 -14.01
C ARG A 177 9.22 -14.69 -13.29
N PHE A 178 9.47 -13.45 -13.71
CA PHE A 178 8.73 -12.28 -13.25
C PHE A 178 7.22 -12.45 -13.51
N VAL A 179 6.83 -12.85 -14.72
CA VAL A 179 5.41 -13.10 -15.05
C VAL A 179 4.82 -14.20 -14.18
N ASP A 180 5.53 -15.30 -13.96
CA ASP A 180 5.09 -16.39 -13.09
C ASP A 180 4.80 -15.90 -11.68
N ILE A 181 5.71 -15.12 -11.10
CA ILE A 181 5.56 -14.58 -9.73
C ILE A 181 4.41 -13.57 -9.66
N MET A 182 4.19 -12.76 -10.69
CA MET A 182 3.12 -11.76 -10.71
C MET A 182 1.74 -12.35 -10.99
N SER A 183 1.67 -13.55 -11.58
CA SER A 183 0.43 -14.16 -12.04
C SER A 183 0.05 -15.48 -11.37
N THR A 184 0.97 -16.17 -10.70
CA THR A 184 0.70 -17.49 -10.10
C THR A 184 0.25 -17.34 -8.66
N LYS A 185 -1.01 -17.69 -8.40
CA LYS A 185 -1.55 -17.71 -7.04
C LYS A 185 -1.03 -18.94 -6.29
N HIS A 186 -0.05 -18.75 -5.44
CA HIS A 186 0.36 -19.75 -4.45
C HIS A 186 -0.58 -19.74 -3.22
N HIS A 187 -0.62 -20.84 -2.47
CA HIS A 187 -1.36 -20.87 -1.20
C HIS A 187 -0.57 -20.15 -0.09
N GLY A 188 -1.28 -19.45 0.81
CA GLY A 188 -0.70 -18.72 1.93
C GLY A 188 -0.07 -17.38 1.56
N HIS A 189 0.62 -16.75 2.51
CA HIS A 189 1.35 -15.50 2.28
C HIS A 189 2.59 -15.76 1.41
N SER A 190 2.45 -15.57 0.11
CA SER A 190 3.53 -15.66 -0.87
C SER A 190 3.98 -14.29 -1.34
N LEU A 191 5.14 -14.23 -2.00
CA LEU A 191 5.63 -13.02 -2.66
C LEU A 191 4.59 -12.44 -3.62
N PHE A 192 3.84 -13.28 -4.35
CA PHE A 192 2.70 -12.85 -5.16
C PHE A 192 1.69 -12.00 -4.36
N HIS A 193 1.30 -12.40 -3.14
CA HIS A 193 0.37 -11.62 -2.33
C HIS A 193 0.96 -10.28 -1.93
N GLU A 194 2.25 -10.26 -1.59
CA GLU A 194 3.00 -9.06 -1.26
C GLU A 194 3.06 -8.10 -2.46
N LEU A 195 3.40 -8.59 -3.65
CA LEU A 195 3.50 -7.76 -4.85
C LEU A 195 2.13 -7.29 -5.35
N VAL A 196 1.15 -8.18 -5.45
CA VAL A 196 -0.20 -7.83 -5.93
C VAL A 196 -0.87 -6.83 -4.99
N SER A 197 -0.59 -6.88 -3.68
CA SER A 197 -1.12 -5.89 -2.75
C SER A 197 -0.62 -4.47 -3.02
N LYS A 198 0.58 -4.31 -3.57
CA LYS A 198 1.19 -3.00 -3.89
C LYS A 198 0.49 -2.26 -5.03
N ARG A 199 -0.41 -2.93 -5.76
CA ARG A 199 -1.21 -2.28 -6.80
C ARG A 199 -2.12 -1.17 -6.28
N CYS A 200 -2.38 -1.15 -4.97
CA CYS A 200 -3.18 -0.11 -4.32
C CYS A 200 -2.32 1.04 -3.79
N ASP A 201 -0.98 0.90 -3.75
CA ASP A 201 -0.07 1.96 -3.32
C ASP A 201 -0.27 3.25 -4.16
N PRO A 202 -0.45 3.21 -5.49
CA PRO A 202 -0.71 4.42 -6.28
C PRO A 202 -2.02 5.13 -5.91
N VAL A 203 -3.04 4.39 -5.47
CA VAL A 203 -4.32 4.97 -5.00
C VAL A 203 -4.11 5.65 -3.65
N LYS A 204 -3.28 5.06 -2.78
CA LYS A 204 -2.85 5.66 -1.52
C LYS A 204 -2.04 6.95 -1.76
N ASP A 205 -1.15 6.96 -2.74
CA ASP A 205 -0.38 8.16 -3.10
C ASP A 205 -1.28 9.27 -3.64
N LYS A 206 -2.19 8.94 -4.56
CA LYS A 206 -3.22 9.87 -5.08
C LYS A 206 -4.04 10.49 -3.95
N MET A 207 -4.35 9.74 -2.90
CA MET A 207 -5.08 10.27 -1.75
C MET A 207 -4.33 11.42 -1.07
N ASN A 208 -3.02 11.25 -0.83
CA ASN A 208 -2.17 12.29 -0.26
C ASN A 208 -2.06 13.51 -1.19
N GLU A 209 -1.94 13.26 -2.50
CA GLU A 209 -1.92 14.32 -3.52
C GLU A 209 -3.21 15.15 -3.49
N GLU A 210 -4.39 14.53 -3.41
CA GLU A 210 -5.67 15.25 -3.37
C GLU A 210 -5.83 16.09 -2.09
N ILE A 211 -5.31 15.64 -0.94
CA ILE A 211 -5.29 16.46 0.29
C ILE A 211 -4.37 17.68 0.10
N ILE A 212 -3.20 17.50 -0.51
CA ILE A 212 -2.27 18.60 -0.78
C ILE A 212 -2.90 19.61 -1.75
N VAL A 213 -3.53 19.13 -2.82
CA VAL A 213 -4.26 19.95 -3.79
C VAL A 213 -5.37 20.73 -3.08
N LEU A 214 -6.19 20.06 -2.28
CA LEU A 214 -7.26 20.69 -1.50
C LEU A 214 -6.73 21.81 -0.59
N LYS A 215 -5.64 21.56 0.15
CA LYS A 215 -4.97 22.56 1.02
C LYS A 215 -4.44 23.75 0.19
N SER A 216 -3.85 23.48 -0.98
CA SER A 216 -3.29 24.52 -1.83
C SER A 216 -4.36 25.43 -2.46
N GLU A 217 -5.45 24.84 -2.95
CA GLU A 217 -6.56 25.56 -3.57
C GLU A 217 -7.35 26.40 -2.53
N MET A 218 -7.29 26.03 -1.24
CA MET A 218 -7.95 26.75 -0.13
C MET A 218 -7.30 28.11 0.09
N LYS A 219 -6.00 28.21 -0.20
CA LYS A 219 -5.29 29.48 -0.15
C LYS A 219 -5.76 30.43 -1.27
N SER A 220 -6.07 29.88 -2.44
CA SER A 220 -6.52 30.65 -3.62
C SER A 220 -8.00 31.05 -3.55
N SER A 221 -8.87 30.23 -2.93
CA SER A 221 -10.30 30.54 -2.77
C SER A 221 -10.55 31.81 -1.94
N ILE A 222 -9.64 32.15 -1.03
CA ILE A 222 -9.69 33.35 -0.18
C ILE A 222 -9.66 34.64 -1.04
N GLU A 223 -9.00 34.62 -2.20
CA GLU A 223 -8.77 35.81 -3.05
C GLU A 223 -9.95 36.14 -3.99
N LEU A 224 -10.92 35.23 -4.16
CA LEU A 224 -12.08 35.42 -5.04
C LEU A 224 -13.15 36.34 -4.44
N THR A 225 -13.82 37.12 -5.29
CA THR A 225 -14.91 38.03 -4.88
C THR A 225 -16.18 37.27 -4.48
N THR A 226 -17.01 37.89 -3.63
CA THR A 226 -18.30 37.31 -3.19
C THR A 226 -19.21 36.99 -4.39
N HIS A 227 -19.19 37.81 -5.45
CA HIS A 227 -20.00 37.56 -6.64
C HIS A 227 -19.58 36.27 -7.36
N GLU A 228 -18.28 36.05 -7.59
CA GLU A 228 -17.76 34.84 -8.24
C GLU A 228 -18.13 33.58 -7.47
N LYS A 229 -18.07 33.64 -6.13
CA LYS A 229 -18.40 32.53 -5.22
C LYS A 229 -19.89 32.16 -5.19
N THR A 230 -20.78 33.05 -5.63
CA THR A 230 -22.23 32.75 -5.63
C THR A 230 -22.72 32.11 -6.92
N THR A 231 -21.85 31.98 -7.93
CA THR A 231 -22.20 31.34 -9.19
C THR A 231 -22.40 29.83 -9.03
N GLU A 232 -23.38 29.27 -9.75
CA GLU A 232 -23.65 27.82 -9.71
C GLU A 232 -22.47 26.98 -10.19
N ALA A 233 -21.71 27.51 -11.17
CA ALA A 233 -20.49 26.88 -11.67
C ALA A 233 -19.44 26.74 -10.56
N TRP A 234 -19.25 27.80 -9.76
CA TRP A 234 -18.32 27.77 -8.63
C TRP A 234 -18.80 26.79 -7.53
N ARG A 235 -20.11 26.78 -7.20
CA ARG A 235 -20.65 25.84 -6.20
C ARG A 235 -20.47 24.38 -6.62
N THR A 236 -20.69 24.11 -7.90
CA THR A 236 -20.47 22.79 -8.49
C THR A 236 -18.99 22.40 -8.43
N PHE A 237 -18.09 23.34 -8.75
CA PHE A 237 -16.65 23.15 -8.65
C PHE A 237 -16.23 22.80 -7.21
N GLU A 238 -16.68 23.54 -6.20
CA GLU A 238 -16.34 23.23 -4.81
C GLU A 238 -16.87 21.88 -4.36
N LYS A 239 -18.15 21.56 -4.58
CA LYS A 239 -18.69 20.25 -4.19
C LYS A 239 -17.89 19.11 -4.83
N LYS A 240 -17.46 19.28 -6.08
CA LYS A 240 -16.57 18.31 -6.75
C LYS A 240 -15.19 18.27 -6.09
N ARG A 241 -14.63 19.42 -5.73
CA ARG A 241 -13.32 19.55 -5.09
C ARG A 241 -13.27 18.83 -3.73
N TRP A 242 -14.26 19.05 -2.87
CA TRP A 242 -14.36 18.42 -1.55
C TRP A 242 -14.70 16.93 -1.59
N SER A 243 -15.37 16.44 -2.63
CA SER A 243 -15.68 15.01 -2.77
C SER A 243 -14.51 14.17 -3.29
N LYS A 244 -13.47 14.78 -3.89
CA LYS A 244 -12.32 14.04 -4.44
C LYS A 244 -11.62 13.16 -3.39
N PRO A 245 -11.17 13.66 -2.22
CA PRO A 245 -10.50 12.81 -1.24
C PRO A 245 -11.37 11.62 -0.80
N THR A 246 -12.65 11.87 -0.51
CA THR A 246 -13.62 10.82 -0.15
C THR A 246 -13.73 9.75 -1.24
N SER A 247 -13.82 10.16 -2.50
CA SER A 247 -13.88 9.22 -3.63
C SER A 247 -12.61 8.38 -3.78
N VAL A 248 -11.44 8.94 -3.48
CA VAL A 248 -10.17 8.19 -3.51
C VAL A 248 -10.10 7.17 -2.37
N CYS A 249 -10.61 7.50 -1.19
CA CYS A 249 -10.70 6.51 -0.12
C CYS A 249 -11.64 5.35 -0.49
N ASP A 250 -12.77 5.60 -1.16
CA ASP A 250 -13.66 4.54 -1.64
C ASP A 250 -12.99 3.66 -2.71
N GLU A 251 -12.21 4.28 -3.61
CA GLU A 251 -11.35 3.59 -4.57
C GLU A 251 -10.33 2.70 -3.85
N LEU A 252 -9.64 3.23 -2.83
CA LEU A 252 -8.64 2.50 -2.05
C LEU A 252 -9.25 1.32 -1.30
N LYS A 253 -10.37 1.53 -0.59
CA LYS A 253 -11.14 0.46 0.07
C LYS A 253 -11.53 -0.62 -0.94
N THR A 254 -11.99 -0.23 -2.12
CA THR A 254 -12.39 -1.17 -3.19
C THR A 254 -11.21 -1.95 -3.78
N CYS A 255 -10.05 -1.30 -3.90
CA CYS A 255 -8.80 -1.92 -4.30
C CYS A 255 -8.39 -3.00 -3.28
N MET A 256 -8.59 -2.72 -1.99
CA MET A 256 -8.16 -3.56 -0.87
C MET A 256 -9.15 -4.64 -0.45
N LYS A 257 -10.42 -4.58 -0.87
CA LYS A 257 -11.44 -5.63 -0.67
C LYS A 257 -11.09 -7.03 -1.24
N SER A 258 -9.92 -7.23 -1.83
CA SER A 258 -9.50 -8.55 -2.34
C SER A 258 -8.86 -9.42 -1.26
N SER A 259 -8.98 -10.74 -1.39
CA SER A 259 -8.42 -11.74 -0.46
C SER A 259 -6.89 -11.75 -0.32
N TYR A 260 -6.19 -10.80 -0.93
CA TYR A 260 -4.73 -10.72 -0.93
C TYR A 260 -4.17 -9.85 0.21
N PHE A 261 -5.03 -9.05 0.85
CA PHE A 261 -4.64 -8.17 1.93
C PHE A 261 -4.82 -8.87 3.28
N SER A 262 -3.85 -8.70 4.17
CA SER A 262 -4.02 -9.07 5.57
C SER A 262 -5.07 -8.17 6.23
N GLU A 263 -5.64 -8.65 7.32
CA GLU A 263 -6.52 -7.85 8.18
C GLU A 263 -5.80 -6.57 8.64
N ASP A 264 -4.53 -6.69 9.07
CA ASP A 264 -3.69 -5.54 9.46
C ASP A 264 -3.61 -4.46 8.37
N ARG A 265 -3.40 -4.86 7.10
CA ARG A 265 -3.36 -3.88 6.01
C ARG A 265 -4.72 -3.29 5.70
N THR A 266 -5.78 -4.05 5.88
CA THR A 266 -7.15 -3.52 5.73
C THR A 266 -7.43 -2.47 6.82
N ASN A 267 -7.01 -2.73 8.05
CA ASN A 267 -7.14 -1.81 9.18
C ASN A 267 -6.29 -0.54 8.98
N GLU A 268 -5.04 -0.67 8.55
CA GLU A 268 -4.17 0.48 8.21
C GLU A 268 -4.87 1.41 7.21
N THR A 269 -5.58 0.86 6.24
CA THR A 269 -6.33 1.64 5.25
C THR A 269 -7.58 2.30 5.80
N VAL A 270 -8.30 1.63 6.70
CA VAL A 270 -9.43 2.25 7.40
C VAL A 270 -8.94 3.43 8.23
N GLU A 271 -7.85 3.25 8.98
CA GLU A 271 -7.21 4.30 9.77
C GLU A 271 -6.77 5.47 8.87
N LEU A 272 -6.10 5.18 7.76
CA LEU A 272 -5.65 6.19 6.81
C LEU A 272 -6.83 6.99 6.21
N CYS A 273 -7.91 6.31 5.84
CA CYS A 273 -9.13 6.97 5.39
C CYS A 273 -9.77 7.83 6.49
N ASN A 274 -9.76 7.38 7.74
CA ASN A 274 -10.30 8.16 8.87
C ASN A 274 -9.50 9.43 9.12
N VAL A 275 -8.17 9.35 9.09
CA VAL A 275 -7.28 10.52 9.18
C VAL A 275 -7.59 11.51 8.05
N MET A 276 -7.79 11.02 6.83
CA MET A 276 -8.19 11.87 5.71
C MET A 276 -9.55 12.53 5.95
N TYR A 277 -10.57 11.79 6.39
CA TYR A 277 -11.89 12.38 6.66
C TYR A 277 -11.83 13.47 7.71
N GLU A 278 -11.00 13.30 8.74
CA GLU A 278 -10.74 14.33 9.76
C GLU A 278 -10.04 15.56 9.16
N ASP A 279 -9.02 15.36 8.33
CA ASP A 279 -8.31 16.45 7.64
C ASP A 279 -9.28 17.26 6.76
N VAL A 280 -10.10 16.57 5.95
CA VAL A 280 -11.09 17.20 5.06
C VAL A 280 -12.17 17.92 5.88
N PHE A 281 -12.65 17.32 6.97
CA PHE A 281 -13.56 17.96 7.92
C PHE A 281 -12.97 19.26 8.48
N ASN A 282 -11.74 19.22 8.99
CA ASN A 282 -11.09 20.39 9.59
C ASN A 282 -10.85 21.51 8.58
N LEU A 283 -10.46 21.16 7.34
CA LEU A 283 -10.30 22.13 6.26
C LEU A 283 -11.62 22.79 5.88
N CYS A 284 -12.70 22.01 5.76
CA CYS A 284 -14.02 22.56 5.46
C CYS A 284 -14.54 23.43 6.62
N LEU A 285 -14.38 22.99 7.87
CA LEU A 285 -14.75 23.77 9.04
C LEU A 285 -14.00 25.10 9.10
N ASN A 286 -12.71 25.09 8.75
CA ASN A 286 -11.93 26.32 8.66
C ASN A 286 -12.49 27.27 7.59
N GLU A 287 -12.86 26.77 6.41
CA GLU A 287 -13.50 27.56 5.35
C GLU A 287 -14.86 28.12 5.79
N VAL A 288 -15.69 27.33 6.49
CA VAL A 288 -16.96 27.81 7.05
C VAL A 288 -16.75 28.98 8.02
N ARG A 289 -15.66 28.96 8.80
CA ARG A 289 -15.35 30.02 9.78
C ARG A 289 -14.81 31.29 9.14
N THR A 290 -14.08 31.18 8.04
CA THR A 290 -13.36 32.31 7.43
C THR A 290 -14.14 32.98 6.31
N ARG A 291 -15.07 32.28 5.67
CA ARG A 291 -15.75 32.78 4.49
C ARG A 291 -17.01 33.59 4.78
N GLU A 292 -17.18 34.70 4.06
CA GLU A 292 -18.34 35.58 4.24
C GLU A 292 -19.66 34.94 3.77
N ASP A 293 -19.63 34.12 2.73
CA ASP A 293 -20.84 33.47 2.22
C ASP A 293 -21.41 32.41 3.17
N ALA A 294 -20.60 31.88 4.11
CA ALA A 294 -21.11 31.06 5.21
C ALA A 294 -22.14 31.81 6.07
N LYS A 295 -22.01 33.14 6.19
CA LYS A 295 -22.92 33.99 6.97
C LYS A 295 -24.29 34.18 6.29
N THR A 296 -24.43 33.76 5.04
CA THR A 296 -25.71 33.82 4.31
C THR A 296 -26.64 32.66 4.66
N PHE A 297 -26.14 31.64 5.35
CA PHE A 297 -26.95 30.51 5.77
C PHE A 297 -27.90 30.95 6.90
N PRO A 298 -29.20 30.59 6.85
CA PRO A 298 -30.19 31.07 7.83
C PRO A 298 -29.80 30.88 9.29
N CYS A 299 -29.16 29.76 9.64
CA CYS A 299 -28.73 29.48 11.01
C CYS A 299 -27.52 30.32 11.49
N PHE A 300 -26.81 30.97 10.57
CA PHE A 300 -25.78 31.98 10.89
C PHE A 300 -26.36 33.39 11.09
N ILE A 301 -27.54 33.65 10.52
CA ILE A 301 -28.16 35.00 10.54
C ILE A 301 -28.78 35.31 11.91
N ASP A 302 -29.11 34.30 12.72
CA ASP A 302 -29.52 34.52 14.11
C ASP A 302 -28.45 35.39 14.80
N GLU A 303 -28.83 36.64 15.11
CA GLU A 303 -27.99 37.85 15.16
C GLU A 303 -26.79 37.82 16.14
N LYS A 304 -26.61 36.74 16.91
CA LYS A 304 -25.55 36.57 17.91
C LYS A 304 -24.17 36.25 17.32
N PHE A 305 -24.08 35.91 16.03
CA PHE A 305 -22.82 35.45 15.41
C PHE A 305 -22.05 36.53 14.63
N HIS A 306 -22.50 37.79 14.65
CA HIS A 306 -21.84 38.85 13.89
C HIS A 306 -20.50 39.33 14.47
N ASP A 307 -20.20 39.03 15.73
CA ASP A 307 -18.88 39.31 16.30
C ASP A 307 -17.86 38.23 15.88
N PRO A 308 -16.83 38.57 15.08
CA PRO A 308 -15.77 37.62 14.71
C PRO A 308 -15.04 37.04 15.93
N GLN A 309 -15.06 37.73 17.06
CA GLN A 309 -14.49 37.23 18.33
C GLN A 309 -15.39 36.17 19.00
N ASN A 310 -16.69 36.14 18.68
CA ASN A 310 -17.66 35.23 19.30
C ASN A 310 -17.99 33.99 18.43
N ASN A 311 -17.09 33.64 17.50
CA ASN A 311 -17.12 32.39 16.72
C ASN A 311 -17.35 31.12 17.58
N THR A 312 -17.10 31.21 18.89
CA THR A 312 -17.30 30.17 19.90
C THR A 312 -18.76 29.74 20.04
N GLU A 313 -19.74 30.64 19.90
CA GLU A 313 -21.15 30.26 20.05
C GLU A 313 -21.63 29.46 18.82
N LEU A 314 -21.17 29.83 17.63
CA LEU A 314 -21.50 29.13 16.38
C LEU A 314 -20.99 27.69 16.42
N LEU A 315 -19.76 27.50 16.90
CA LEU A 315 -19.13 26.20 17.04
C LEU A 315 -19.78 25.31 18.12
N LYS A 316 -20.80 25.79 18.83
CA LYS A 316 -21.63 24.94 19.71
C LYS A 316 -22.84 24.35 18.98
N ASN A 317 -23.26 24.95 17.86
CA ASN A 317 -24.42 24.49 17.11
C ASN A 317 -24.03 23.45 16.05
N LYS A 318 -23.97 22.19 16.47
CA LYS A 318 -23.64 21.03 15.62
C LYS A 318 -24.50 20.96 14.35
N GLU A 319 -25.82 21.15 14.48
CA GLU A 319 -26.76 21.04 13.37
C GLU A 319 -26.54 22.15 12.34
N CYS A 320 -26.33 23.39 12.80
CA CYS A 320 -26.01 24.50 11.91
C CYS A 320 -24.69 24.27 11.17
N ILE A 321 -23.64 23.84 11.88
CA ILE A 321 -22.36 23.53 11.24
C ILE A 321 -22.52 22.41 10.22
N GLN A 322 -23.22 21.33 10.55
CA GLN A 322 -23.48 20.24 9.61
C GLN A 322 -24.19 20.76 8.34
N TYR A 323 -25.23 21.57 8.52
CA TYR A 323 -25.99 22.17 7.42
C TYR A 323 -25.11 23.06 6.53
N VAL A 324 -24.32 23.94 7.13
CA VAL A 324 -23.44 24.86 6.38
C VAL A 324 -22.30 24.12 5.70
N MET A 325 -21.64 23.18 6.38
CA MET A 325 -20.60 22.34 5.78
C MET A 325 -21.15 21.52 4.62
N THR A 326 -22.36 20.97 4.73
CA THR A 326 -23.02 20.27 3.61
C THR A 326 -23.28 21.21 2.43
N GLY A 327 -23.76 22.42 2.70
CA GLY A 327 -24.02 23.42 1.66
C GLY A 327 -22.76 23.90 0.93
N MET A 328 -21.66 24.09 1.67
CA MET A 328 -20.42 24.66 1.16
C MET A 328 -19.44 23.61 0.62
N CYS A 329 -19.33 22.47 1.30
CA CYS A 329 -18.34 21.42 1.01
C CYS A 329 -18.99 20.16 0.42
N GLY A 330 -20.31 20.08 0.34
CA GLY A 330 -21.04 18.94 -0.21
C GLY A 330 -21.14 17.73 0.72
N ASP A 331 -21.96 16.77 0.31
CA ASP A 331 -22.39 15.64 1.16
C ASP A 331 -21.24 14.71 1.57
N GLY A 332 -20.13 14.68 0.82
CA GLY A 332 -18.97 13.84 1.14
C GLY A 332 -18.38 14.12 2.52
N ILE A 333 -18.54 15.35 3.03
CA ILE A 333 -18.09 15.79 4.37
C ILE A 333 -18.87 15.12 5.50
N LEU A 334 -20.05 14.58 5.21
CA LEU A 334 -20.90 13.92 6.20
C LEU A 334 -20.36 12.55 6.63
N THR A 335 -19.41 12.01 5.86
CA THR A 335 -18.71 10.78 6.23
C THR A 335 -17.94 11.01 7.53
N ASN A 336 -18.30 10.28 8.58
CA ASN A 336 -17.75 10.42 9.93
C ASN A 336 -17.96 11.81 10.56
N PHE A 337 -18.95 12.60 10.12
CA PHE A 337 -19.19 13.95 10.66
C PHE A 337 -19.32 13.96 12.17
N ASP A 338 -20.13 13.06 12.74
CA ASP A 338 -20.35 13.00 14.19
C ASP A 338 -19.04 12.72 14.95
N ILE A 339 -18.24 11.78 14.46
CA ILE A 339 -16.96 11.40 15.06
C ILE A 339 -15.98 12.57 15.00
N ASN A 340 -15.85 13.19 13.83
CA ASN A 340 -14.93 14.31 13.60
C ASN A 340 -15.35 15.55 14.41
N TRP A 341 -16.65 15.82 14.47
CA TRP A 341 -17.22 16.88 15.30
C TRP A 341 -16.92 16.66 16.78
N ASP A 342 -17.17 15.45 17.30
CA ASP A 342 -16.92 15.13 18.70
C ASP A 342 -15.41 15.22 19.04
N ASN A 343 -14.54 14.78 18.13
CA ASN A 343 -13.09 14.92 18.27
C ASN A 343 -12.67 16.39 18.29
N TYR A 344 -13.23 17.22 17.39
CA TYR A 344 -13.00 18.65 17.37
C TYR A 344 -13.39 19.30 18.71
N GLN A 345 -14.60 19.03 19.22
CA GLN A 345 -15.08 19.58 20.49
C GLN A 345 -14.22 19.16 21.69
N LYS A 346 -13.75 17.91 21.72
CA LYS A 346 -12.84 17.44 22.77
C LYS A 346 -11.51 18.20 22.74
N ASN A 347 -10.96 18.45 21.55
CA ASN A 347 -9.69 19.14 21.37
C ASN A 347 -9.78 20.64 21.67
N THR A 348 -10.92 21.29 21.38
CA THR A 348 -11.13 22.70 21.75
C THR A 348 -11.29 22.84 23.27
N ASN A 349 -12.09 21.98 23.90
CA ASN A 349 -12.33 22.05 25.35
C ASN A 349 -11.07 21.72 26.18
N SER A 350 -10.21 20.82 25.70
CA SER A 350 -8.94 20.51 26.39
C SER A 350 -7.93 21.65 26.30
N THR A 351 -7.96 22.43 25.22
CA THR A 351 -7.08 23.60 25.06
C THR A 351 -7.50 24.74 25.99
N GLU A 352 -8.81 24.95 26.17
CA GLU A 352 -9.33 25.93 27.13
C GLU A 352 -9.05 25.54 28.59
N GLY A 353 -9.09 24.23 28.91
CA GLY A 353 -8.80 23.73 30.26
C GLY A 353 -7.35 23.85 30.71
N ASN A 354 -6.39 23.99 29.79
CA ASN A 354 -4.96 24.14 30.10
C ASN A 354 -4.51 25.62 30.21
N LEU A 355 -5.42 26.57 30.02
CA LEU A 355 -5.17 28.01 30.12
C LEU A 355 -5.70 28.64 31.42
N ILE A 356 -6.19 27.82 32.36
CA ILE A 356 -6.53 28.20 33.74
C ILE A 356 -5.42 27.70 34.65
#